data_AF-A0A0P0N389-F1
#
_entry.id   AF-A0A0P0N389-F1
#
_cell.length_a   1.000
_cell.length_b   1.000
_cell.length_c   1.000
_cell.angle_alpha   90.00
_cell.angle_beta   90.00
_cell.angle_gamma   90.00
#
_symmetry.space_group_name_H-M   'P 1'
#
loop_
_entity.id
_entity.type
_entity.pdbx_description
1 polymer ?
#
loop_
_entity_poly.entity_id
_entity_poly.type
_entity_poly.pdbx_seq_one_letter_code
_entity_poly.pdbx_strand_id
1 'polypeptide(L)'
;MPNGKNDNAVEIVCTGGLVSEKCTRRVEVQLSETSNVINLIENIWADEPSKPILLVVTAFSGFGKLIKEISESGSNPFLIEATGIPETMLSGLPLDTVIEYWAGMLTATLTERKGAKRRSPRVSRREVLRRLFLIPPKYVMLPRLRSVAVNCRRDDVCPFSALEAGRFDEDKCQGCMLCAWTCPEAVEAPLWTGPLGLLYAYRFIDKYGLDGILFICHHKLEQLDKSAVEASPARLLAFHVPCVSWLSPRLLESLVSLGIYVQVYADKNVCEECGLKPAGFKAIDMLRVNGVHVSENLAEAGAAALTGYIRPKKSLEEVIELMTKSLYSATSSESATNRISS
;
A
#
# COMPACT_ATOMS: atom_id res chain seq x y z
N MET A 1 28.98 -27.26 -2.19
CA MET A 1 27.58 -27.32 -1.70
C MET A 1 26.72 -26.57 -2.70
N PRO A 2 25.52 -27.04 -3.05
CA PRO A 2 24.84 -26.57 -4.24
C PRO A 2 24.45 -25.10 -4.05
N ASN A 3 24.94 -24.25 -4.94
CA ASN A 3 24.51 -22.87 -5.13
C ASN A 3 23.04 -22.87 -5.58
N GLY A 4 22.12 -22.96 -4.61
CA GLY A 4 20.74 -22.59 -4.84
C GLY A 4 20.68 -21.07 -4.94
N LYS A 5 20.67 -20.52 -6.16
CA LYS A 5 20.18 -19.16 -6.35
C LYS A 5 18.79 -19.11 -5.72
N ASN A 6 18.61 -18.23 -4.76
CA ASN A 6 17.34 -18.04 -4.12
C ASN A 6 16.50 -17.22 -5.11
N ASP A 7 15.79 -17.89 -6.03
CA ASP A 7 15.03 -17.28 -7.15
C ASP A 7 13.93 -16.28 -6.71
N ASN A 8 13.79 -16.05 -5.39
CA ASN A 8 12.86 -15.11 -4.76
C ASN A 8 13.57 -13.95 -4.00
N ALA A 9 14.89 -13.82 -4.10
CA ALA A 9 15.62 -12.73 -3.47
C ALA A 9 15.27 -11.39 -4.16
N VAL A 10 14.89 -10.39 -3.35
CA VAL A 10 14.67 -9.02 -3.81
C VAL A 10 15.97 -8.43 -4.32
N GLU A 11 15.94 -7.85 -5.51
CA GLU A 11 17.05 -7.05 -6.03
C GLU A 11 17.01 -5.67 -5.36
N ILE A 12 18.06 -5.33 -4.61
CA ILE A 12 18.14 -4.08 -3.85
C ILE A 12 19.09 -3.15 -4.57
N VAL A 13 18.55 -2.11 -5.21
CA VAL A 13 19.30 -1.18 -6.04
C VAL A 13 19.43 0.16 -5.32
N CYS A 14 20.63 0.50 -4.90
CA CYS A 14 20.92 1.80 -4.31
C CYS A 14 21.27 2.81 -5.39
N THR A 15 20.51 3.91 -5.41
CA THR A 15 20.56 4.97 -6.42
C THR A 15 21.17 6.25 -5.85
N GLY A 16 21.57 7.18 -6.73
CA GLY A 16 22.12 8.47 -6.31
C GLY A 16 23.41 8.39 -5.48
N GLY A 17 24.19 7.32 -5.64
CA GLY A 17 25.45 7.12 -4.90
C GLY A 17 25.28 6.67 -3.45
N LEU A 18 24.07 6.26 -3.03
CA LEU A 18 23.85 5.69 -1.71
C LEU A 18 24.66 4.41 -1.49
N VAL A 19 25.25 4.30 -0.30
CA VAL A 19 26.05 3.15 0.10
C VAL A 19 25.37 2.45 1.28
N SER A 20 25.01 1.19 1.07
CA SER A 20 24.55 0.27 2.11
C SER A 20 25.11 -1.13 1.84
N GLU A 21 25.30 -1.92 2.90
CA GLU A 21 25.73 -3.32 2.80
C GLU A 21 24.62 -4.23 2.27
N LYS A 22 23.37 -3.75 2.28
CA LYS A 22 22.20 -4.49 1.77
C LYS A 22 21.99 -4.35 0.27
N CYS A 23 22.64 -3.38 -0.38
CA CYS A 23 22.50 -3.17 -1.83
C CYS A 23 23.14 -4.33 -2.61
N THR A 24 22.37 -4.97 -3.49
CA THR A 24 22.90 -5.91 -4.48
C THR A 24 23.55 -5.16 -5.65
N ARG A 25 23.04 -3.97 -5.96
CA ARG A 25 23.58 -3.07 -7.00
C ARG A 25 23.67 -1.64 -6.49
N ARG A 26 24.66 -0.91 -6.99
CA ARG A 26 24.86 0.52 -6.72
C ARG A 26 24.98 1.26 -8.04
N VAL A 27 24.25 2.35 -8.17
CA VAL A 27 24.27 3.22 -9.35
C VAL A 27 24.27 4.68 -8.92
N GLU A 28 24.91 5.54 -9.71
CA GLU A 28 24.96 6.98 -9.45
C GLU A 28 23.72 7.73 -9.98
N VAL A 29 22.92 7.06 -10.81
CA VAL A 29 21.68 7.58 -11.39
C VAL A 29 20.67 7.94 -10.30
N GLN A 30 20.07 9.13 -10.37
CA GLN A 30 18.99 9.53 -9.47
C GLN A 30 17.63 9.03 -9.95
N LEU A 31 16.68 8.84 -9.02
CA LEU A 31 15.32 8.38 -9.36
C LEU A 31 14.58 9.33 -10.34
N SER A 32 14.87 10.62 -10.28
CA SER A 32 14.35 11.64 -11.20
C SER A 32 14.82 11.46 -12.65
N GLU A 33 15.93 10.75 -12.87
CA GLU A 33 16.41 10.35 -14.20
C GLU A 33 15.68 9.10 -14.70
N THR A 34 14.36 9.18 -14.79
CA THR A 34 13.46 8.04 -14.98
C THR A 34 13.88 7.09 -16.10
N SER A 35 14.32 7.61 -17.25
CA SER A 35 14.78 6.78 -18.39
C SER A 35 16.01 5.93 -18.08
N ASN A 36 16.96 6.45 -17.31
CA ASN A 36 18.15 5.70 -16.90
C ASN A 36 17.78 4.59 -15.91
N VAL A 37 16.85 4.88 -14.99
CA VAL A 37 16.33 3.90 -14.03
C VAL A 37 15.52 2.81 -14.72
N ILE A 38 14.72 3.14 -15.74
CA ILE A 38 13.98 2.15 -16.54
C ILE A 38 14.94 1.22 -17.26
N ASN A 39 15.96 1.75 -17.94
CA ASN A 39 16.96 0.91 -18.61
C ASN A 39 17.65 -0.04 -17.62
N LEU A 40 17.92 0.43 -16.40
CA LEU A 40 18.48 -0.42 -15.34
C LEU A 40 17.52 -1.55 -14.92
N ILE A 41 16.25 -1.22 -14.73
CA ILE A 41 15.20 -2.20 -14.38
C ILE A 41 15.02 -3.23 -15.51
N GLU A 42 14.95 -2.78 -16.76
CA GLU A 42 14.84 -3.65 -17.93
C GLU A 42 16.04 -4.58 -18.06
N ASN A 43 17.25 -4.12 -17.76
CA ASN A 43 18.43 -4.97 -17.72
C ASN A 43 18.35 -6.05 -16.61
N ILE A 44 17.81 -5.73 -15.43
CA ILE A 44 17.60 -6.71 -14.35
C ILE A 44 16.54 -7.74 -14.77
N TRP A 45 15.46 -7.28 -15.39
CA TRP A 45 14.36 -8.13 -15.85
C TRP A 45 14.65 -8.89 -17.14
N ALA A 46 15.66 -8.51 -17.91
CA ALA A 46 16.13 -9.27 -19.06
C ALA A 46 16.56 -10.69 -18.64
N ASP A 47 17.21 -10.80 -17.47
CA ASP A 47 17.62 -12.08 -16.90
C ASP A 47 16.48 -12.76 -16.12
N GLU A 48 15.73 -11.99 -15.32
CA GLU A 48 14.66 -12.52 -14.44
C GLU A 48 13.41 -11.60 -14.45
N PRO A 49 12.47 -11.77 -15.41
CA PRO A 49 11.36 -10.83 -15.67
C PRO A 49 10.35 -10.61 -14.53
N SER A 50 10.41 -11.43 -13.49
CA SER A 50 9.50 -11.35 -12.33
C SER A 50 10.23 -11.09 -11.02
N LYS A 51 11.50 -10.69 -11.09
CA LYS A 51 12.31 -10.39 -9.91
C LYS A 51 11.79 -9.12 -9.23
N PRO A 52 11.44 -9.16 -7.94
CA PRO A 52 11.05 -7.96 -7.21
C PRO A 52 12.26 -7.04 -7.04
N ILE A 53 12.06 -5.74 -7.23
CA ILE A 53 13.11 -4.71 -7.15
C ILE A 53 12.73 -3.71 -6.07
N LEU A 54 13.64 -3.49 -5.13
CA LEU A 54 13.58 -2.41 -4.15
C LEU A 54 14.60 -1.33 -4.53
N LEU A 55 14.10 -0.16 -4.89
CA LEU A 55 14.92 1.02 -5.16
C LEU A 55 15.19 1.74 -3.85
N VAL A 56 16.45 1.87 -3.47
CA VAL A 56 16.89 2.65 -2.31
C VAL A 56 17.33 4.03 -2.80
N VAL A 57 16.65 5.08 -2.35
CA VAL A 57 16.72 6.41 -2.95
C VAL A 57 17.03 7.50 -1.93
N THR A 58 17.61 8.61 -2.41
CA THR A 58 17.82 9.82 -1.62
C THR A 58 16.56 10.67 -1.52
N ALA A 59 15.70 10.59 -2.54
CA ALA A 59 14.41 11.27 -2.64
C ALA A 59 13.47 10.42 -3.51
N PHE A 60 12.17 10.49 -3.24
CA PHE A 60 11.13 9.79 -3.99
C PHE A 60 10.72 10.51 -5.27
N SER A 61 11.08 11.79 -5.44
CA SER A 61 10.86 12.55 -6.67
C SER A 61 11.19 11.76 -7.94
N GLY A 62 10.17 11.50 -8.77
CA GLY A 62 10.27 10.70 -9.99
C GLY A 62 9.65 9.31 -9.87
N PHE A 63 9.31 8.83 -8.68
CA PHE A 63 8.72 7.50 -8.47
C PHE A 63 7.38 7.35 -9.19
N GLY A 64 6.51 8.35 -9.10
CA GLY A 64 5.19 8.30 -9.74
C GLY A 64 5.29 8.19 -11.26
N LYS A 65 6.24 8.93 -11.85
CA LYS A 65 6.55 8.88 -13.28
C LYS A 65 7.14 7.53 -13.69
N LEU A 66 8.07 6.99 -12.90
CA LEU A 66 8.66 5.67 -13.12
C LEU A 66 7.59 4.57 -13.16
N ILE A 67 6.75 4.48 -12.13
CA ILE A 67 5.70 3.47 -12.05
C ILE A 67 4.73 3.55 -13.23
N LYS A 68 4.40 4.78 -13.66
CA LYS A 68 3.58 5.01 -14.85
C LYS A 68 4.27 4.48 -16.11
N GLU A 69 5.52 4.85 -16.37
CA GLU A 69 6.26 4.43 -17.57
C GLU A 69 6.48 2.90 -17.61
N ILE A 70 6.79 2.27 -16.48
CA ILE A 70 6.88 0.80 -16.36
C ILE A 70 5.55 0.13 -16.68
N SER A 71 4.43 0.68 -16.19
CA SER A 71 3.10 0.15 -16.54
C SER A 71 2.81 0.31 -18.03
N GLU A 72 3.18 1.45 -18.63
CA GLU A 72 2.95 1.75 -20.05
C GLU A 72 3.82 0.90 -20.98
N SER A 73 5.03 0.51 -20.56
CA SER A 73 5.88 -0.47 -21.28
C SER A 73 5.34 -1.90 -21.21
N GLY A 74 4.33 -2.14 -20.37
CA GLY A 74 3.67 -3.43 -20.24
C GLY A 74 4.32 -4.36 -19.22
N SER A 75 5.22 -3.85 -18.37
CA SER A 75 5.82 -4.56 -17.26
C SER A 75 5.03 -4.37 -15.96
N ASN A 76 5.12 -5.31 -15.02
CA ASN A 76 4.32 -5.28 -13.79
C ASN A 76 4.90 -4.29 -12.76
N PRO A 77 4.26 -3.12 -12.53
CA PRO A 77 4.78 -2.12 -11.59
C PRO A 77 4.69 -2.55 -10.13
N PHE A 78 3.86 -3.55 -9.78
CA PHE A 78 3.74 -4.02 -8.39
C PHE A 78 4.97 -4.79 -7.90
N LEU A 79 5.90 -5.12 -8.79
CA LEU A 79 7.19 -5.73 -8.46
C LEU A 79 8.25 -4.69 -8.11
N ILE A 80 7.96 -3.40 -8.23
CA ILE A 80 8.88 -2.32 -7.89
C ILE A 80 8.35 -1.61 -6.65
N GLU A 81 9.24 -1.37 -5.69
CA GLU A 81 9.00 -0.49 -4.55
C GLU A 81 10.18 0.48 -4.39
N ALA A 82 9.95 1.61 -3.75
CA ALA A 82 11.01 2.52 -3.35
C ALA A 82 11.03 2.69 -1.83
N THR A 83 12.23 2.83 -1.28
CA THR A 83 12.50 3.19 0.12
C THR A 83 13.68 4.14 0.18
N GLY A 84 13.91 4.86 1.29
CA GLY A 84 15.09 5.71 1.34
C GLY A 84 15.27 6.64 2.53
N ILE A 85 16.03 7.69 2.27
CA ILE A 85 16.37 8.73 3.26
C ILE A 85 15.14 9.39 3.87
N PRO A 86 14.06 9.75 3.13
CA PRO A 86 12.90 10.38 3.76
C PRO A 86 12.26 9.51 4.84
N GLU A 87 12.18 8.19 4.64
CA GLU A 87 11.65 7.26 5.66
C GLU A 87 12.60 7.07 6.84
N THR A 88 13.91 7.09 6.59
CA THR A 88 14.96 7.10 7.63
C THR A 88 14.78 8.33 8.53
N MET A 89 14.56 9.51 7.94
CA MET A 89 14.32 10.76 8.68
C MET A 89 13.03 10.72 9.50
N LEU A 90 11.95 10.20 8.91
CA LEU A 90 10.65 10.12 9.57
C LEU A 90 10.67 9.15 10.76
N SER A 91 11.22 7.96 10.54
CA SER A 91 11.21 6.87 11.53
C SER A 91 12.33 7.00 12.57
N GLY A 92 13.43 7.68 12.23
CA GLY A 92 14.65 7.68 13.02
C GLY A 92 15.43 6.36 12.96
N LEU A 93 15.04 5.42 12.10
CA LEU A 93 15.73 4.15 11.91
C LEU A 93 16.92 4.30 10.95
N PRO A 94 18.00 3.52 11.10
CA PRO A 94 19.07 3.46 10.11
C PRO A 94 18.56 2.97 8.75
N LEU A 95 19.18 3.45 7.65
CA LEU A 95 18.80 3.09 6.29
C LEU A 95 18.71 1.57 6.07
N ASP A 96 19.70 0.81 6.56
CA ASP A 96 19.72 -0.66 6.45
C ASP A 96 18.51 -1.33 7.09
N THR A 97 18.01 -0.78 8.20
CA THR A 97 16.81 -1.30 8.88
C THR A 97 15.55 -1.04 8.05
N VAL A 98 15.46 0.14 7.42
CA VAL A 98 14.35 0.47 6.53
C VAL A 98 14.38 -0.40 5.26
N ILE A 99 15.58 -0.67 4.71
CA ILE A 99 15.76 -1.60 3.60
C ILE A 99 15.30 -3.01 3.98
N GLU A 100 15.69 -3.52 5.15
CA GLU A 100 15.26 -4.84 5.64
C GLU A 100 13.74 -4.94 5.79
N TYR A 101 13.11 -3.90 6.33
CA TYR A 101 11.66 -3.83 6.45
C TYR A 101 10.97 -3.99 5.09
N TRP A 102 11.36 -3.17 4.11
CA TRP A 102 10.73 -3.17 2.79
C TRP A 102 11.06 -4.40 1.95
N ALA A 103 12.31 -4.88 2.00
CA ALA A 103 12.70 -6.11 1.32
C ALA A 103 11.89 -7.30 1.86
N GLY A 104 11.73 -7.40 3.19
CA GLY A 104 10.91 -8.46 3.79
C GLY A 104 9.42 -8.33 3.45
N MET A 105 8.86 -7.11 3.41
CA MET A 105 7.49 -6.88 2.94
C MET A 105 7.29 -7.31 1.48
N LEU A 106 8.23 -6.97 0.60
CA LEU A 106 8.20 -7.38 -0.81
C LEU A 106 8.24 -8.91 -0.94
N THR A 107 9.15 -9.57 -0.23
CA THR A 107 9.23 -11.04 -0.22
C THR A 107 7.95 -11.68 0.31
N ALA A 108 7.41 -11.18 1.43
CA ALA A 108 6.20 -11.73 2.05
C ALA A 108 4.94 -11.57 1.17
N THR A 109 4.93 -10.59 0.26
CA THR A 109 3.77 -10.26 -0.59
C THR A 109 4.00 -10.62 -2.06
N LEU A 110 5.11 -11.31 -2.38
CA LEU A 110 5.55 -11.54 -3.76
C LEU A 110 4.55 -12.31 -4.60
N THR A 111 3.96 -13.38 -4.06
CA THR A 111 2.96 -14.20 -4.77
C THR A 111 1.77 -13.38 -5.23
N GLU A 112 1.31 -12.44 -4.40
CA GLU A 112 0.20 -11.56 -4.76
C GLU A 112 0.59 -10.50 -5.77
N ARG A 113 1.75 -9.88 -5.59
CA ARG A 113 2.29 -8.88 -6.53
C ARG A 113 2.49 -9.48 -7.93
N LYS A 114 2.95 -10.73 -8.02
CA LYS A 114 3.03 -11.49 -9.28
C LYS A 114 1.66 -11.81 -9.87
N GLY A 115 0.61 -11.87 -9.05
CA GLY A 115 -0.77 -12.11 -9.47
C GLY A 115 -1.50 -10.88 -10.06
N ALA A 116 -0.86 -9.71 -10.10
CA ALA A 116 -1.42 -8.52 -10.75
C ALA A 116 -1.71 -8.79 -12.23
N LYS A 117 -2.92 -8.45 -12.70
CA LYS A 117 -3.35 -8.72 -14.06
C LYS A 117 -3.11 -7.50 -14.96
N ARG A 118 -2.49 -7.72 -16.11
CA ARG A 118 -2.41 -6.74 -17.19
C ARG A 118 -3.79 -6.56 -17.85
N ARG A 119 -4.24 -5.32 -17.99
CA ARG A 119 -5.55 -4.96 -18.56
C ARG A 119 -5.42 -3.81 -19.56
N SER A 120 -6.26 -3.81 -20.58
CA SER A 120 -6.45 -2.63 -21.42
C SER A 120 -7.45 -1.69 -20.72
N PRO A 121 -7.08 -0.46 -20.37
CA PRO A 121 -8.01 0.45 -19.71
C PRO A 121 -9.21 0.76 -20.62
N ARG A 122 -10.40 0.85 -20.03
CA ARG A 122 -11.59 1.33 -20.74
C ARG A 122 -11.39 2.80 -21.04
N VAL A 123 -11.30 3.13 -22.32
CA VAL A 123 -11.11 4.49 -22.81
C VAL A 123 -12.31 4.91 -23.65
N SER A 124 -12.66 6.20 -23.59
CA SER A 124 -13.74 6.74 -24.42
C SER A 124 -13.38 6.64 -25.90
N ARG A 125 -14.39 6.57 -26.79
CA ARG A 125 -14.16 6.57 -28.26
C ARG A 125 -13.30 7.76 -28.70
N ARG A 126 -13.45 8.92 -28.08
CA ARG A 126 -12.64 10.12 -28.32
C ARG A 126 -11.17 9.91 -27.98
N GLU A 127 -10.89 9.23 -26.88
CA GLU A 127 -9.54 8.90 -26.42
C GLU A 127 -8.88 7.85 -27.32
N VAL A 128 -9.62 6.82 -27.75
CA VAL A 128 -9.16 5.81 -28.72
C VAL A 128 -8.71 6.48 -30.02
N LEU A 129 -9.53 7.40 -30.54
CA LEU A 129 -9.24 8.13 -31.78
C LEU A 129 -8.06 9.09 -31.61
N ARG A 130 -7.94 9.77 -30.46
CA ARG A 130 -6.79 10.65 -30.16
C ARG A 130 -5.47 9.89 -30.07
N ARG A 131 -5.49 8.68 -29.51
CA ARG A 131 -4.29 7.86 -29.31
C ARG A 131 -4.04 6.87 -30.45
N LEU A 132 -4.78 6.93 -31.57
CA LEU A 132 -4.64 6.03 -32.71
C LEU A 132 -4.60 4.54 -32.29
N PHE A 133 -5.47 4.13 -31.37
CA PHE A 133 -5.52 2.78 -30.78
C PHE A 133 -4.31 2.35 -29.92
N LEU A 134 -3.32 3.23 -29.72
CA LEU A 134 -2.19 3.01 -28.80
C LEU A 134 -2.62 3.33 -27.36
N ILE A 135 -3.39 2.41 -26.77
CA ILE A 135 -3.84 2.52 -25.39
C ILE A 135 -2.89 1.67 -24.53
N PRO A 136 -2.03 2.29 -23.70
CA PRO A 136 -1.10 1.52 -22.89
C PRO A 136 -1.87 0.64 -21.89
N PRO A 137 -1.37 -0.56 -21.61
CA PRO A 137 -1.96 -1.43 -20.61
C PRO A 137 -1.82 -0.83 -19.21
N LYS A 138 -2.67 -1.28 -18.29
CA LYS A 138 -2.58 -1.02 -16.86
C LYS A 138 -2.53 -2.32 -16.11
N TYR A 139 -1.70 -2.40 -15.08
CA TYR A 139 -1.74 -3.52 -14.14
C TYR A 139 -2.74 -3.23 -13.03
N VAL A 140 -3.56 -4.23 -12.72
CA VAL A 140 -4.60 -4.15 -11.70
C VAL A 140 -4.50 -5.39 -10.81
N MET A 141 -4.46 -5.18 -9.50
CA MET A 141 -4.67 -6.28 -8.56
C MET A 141 -6.18 -6.51 -8.42
N LEU A 142 -6.60 -7.75 -8.61
CA LEU A 142 -7.99 -8.13 -8.41
C LEU A 142 -8.18 -8.71 -7.01
N PRO A 143 -9.26 -8.35 -6.30
CA PRO A 143 -9.59 -9.03 -5.07
C PRO A 143 -9.94 -10.50 -5.32
N ARG A 144 -9.74 -11.36 -4.31
CA ARG A 144 -10.11 -12.77 -4.40
C ARG A 144 -11.53 -12.96 -3.88
N LEU A 145 -12.39 -13.62 -4.65
CA LEU A 145 -13.74 -13.94 -4.21
C LEU A 145 -13.71 -15.19 -3.33
N ARG A 146 -14.48 -15.16 -2.24
CA ARG A 146 -14.81 -16.35 -1.45
C ARG A 146 -16.02 -17.03 -2.07
N SER A 147 -16.11 -18.35 -1.95
CA SER A 147 -17.20 -19.16 -2.50
C SER A 147 -18.60 -18.80 -1.95
N VAL A 148 -18.67 -18.03 -0.85
CA VAL A 148 -19.91 -17.69 -0.11
C VAL A 148 -20.41 -16.26 -0.43
N ALA A 149 -20.06 -15.69 -1.58
CA ALA A 149 -20.30 -14.28 -1.94
C ALA A 149 -21.78 -13.85 -2.16
N VAL A 150 -22.75 -14.55 -1.59
CA VAL A 150 -24.18 -14.45 -1.95
C VAL A 150 -24.83 -13.14 -1.45
N ASN A 151 -24.30 -12.49 -0.40
CA ASN A 151 -25.03 -11.41 0.30
C ASN A 151 -24.40 -10.02 0.30
N CYS A 152 -23.27 -9.78 -0.39
CA CYS A 152 -22.70 -8.43 -0.50
C CYS A 152 -23.55 -7.58 -1.49
N ARG A 153 -24.41 -6.68 -0.98
CA ARG A 153 -25.28 -5.82 -1.79
C ARG A 153 -24.49 -4.80 -2.62
N ARG A 154 -24.94 -4.55 -3.84
CA ARG A 154 -24.10 -4.08 -4.98
C ARG A 154 -23.74 -2.60 -4.98
N ASP A 155 -24.69 -1.72 -4.67
CA ASP A 155 -24.58 -0.30 -5.07
C ASP A 155 -23.68 0.53 -4.15
N ASP A 156 -23.60 0.12 -2.87
CA ASP A 156 -22.80 0.84 -1.88
C ASP A 156 -21.37 0.31 -1.80
N VAL A 157 -21.08 -0.87 -2.33
CA VAL A 157 -19.80 -1.56 -2.08
C VAL A 157 -18.77 -1.31 -3.19
N CYS A 158 -19.21 -1.35 -4.46
CA CYS A 158 -18.32 -1.21 -5.61
C CYS A 158 -18.71 0.02 -6.45
N PRO A 159 -17.97 1.14 -6.37
CA PRO A 159 -18.29 2.35 -7.13
C PRO A 159 -18.09 2.19 -8.65
N PHE A 160 -17.56 1.05 -9.08
CA PHE A 160 -17.31 0.71 -10.49
C PHE A 160 -18.23 -0.41 -11.01
N SER A 161 -19.20 -0.84 -10.20
CA SER A 161 -20.17 -1.90 -10.55
C SER A 161 -19.52 -3.21 -11.05
N ALA A 162 -18.32 -3.51 -10.55
CA ALA A 162 -17.58 -4.73 -10.86
C ALA A 162 -18.04 -5.91 -10.00
N LEU A 163 -18.66 -5.63 -8.85
CA LEU A 163 -19.24 -6.64 -7.98
C LEU A 163 -20.76 -6.57 -8.05
N GLU A 164 -21.34 -7.65 -8.54
CA GLU A 164 -22.75 -7.92 -8.67
C GLU A 164 -23.05 -9.15 -7.78
N ALA A 165 -24.23 -9.27 -7.15
CA ALA A 165 -24.66 -10.41 -6.31
C ALA A 165 -24.18 -11.76 -6.89
N GLY A 166 -23.18 -12.35 -6.24
CA GLY A 166 -22.51 -13.59 -6.64
C GLY A 166 -21.69 -13.55 -7.95
N ARG A 167 -21.60 -12.42 -8.66
CA ARG A 167 -20.91 -12.27 -9.95
C ARG A 167 -19.87 -11.14 -9.90
N PHE A 168 -18.64 -11.45 -10.29
CA PHE A 168 -17.57 -10.47 -10.41
C PHE A 168 -17.20 -10.27 -11.88
N ASP A 169 -17.27 -9.03 -12.34
CA ASP A 169 -16.82 -8.61 -13.66
C ASP A 169 -15.40 -8.07 -13.55
N GLU A 170 -14.43 -8.93 -13.86
CA GLU A 170 -13.01 -8.57 -13.82
C GLU A 170 -12.65 -7.43 -14.79
N ASP A 171 -13.44 -7.22 -15.86
CA ASP A 171 -13.19 -6.17 -16.87
C ASP A 171 -13.71 -4.80 -16.43
N LYS A 172 -14.62 -4.76 -15.46
CA LYS A 172 -15.06 -3.52 -14.81
C LYS A 172 -14.17 -3.15 -13.62
N CYS A 173 -13.54 -4.14 -12.98
CA CYS A 173 -12.77 -3.93 -11.75
C CYS A 173 -11.55 -3.02 -11.97
N GLN A 174 -11.46 -1.93 -11.20
CA GLN A 174 -10.31 -1.02 -11.18
C GLN A 174 -9.27 -1.37 -10.10
N GLY A 175 -9.48 -2.45 -9.33
CA GLY A 175 -8.55 -2.88 -8.28
C GLY A 175 -8.45 -1.92 -7.08
N CYS A 176 -9.55 -1.25 -6.71
CA CYS A 176 -9.57 -0.33 -5.57
C CYS A 176 -9.65 -1.02 -4.19
N MET A 177 -9.90 -2.32 -4.15
CA MET A 177 -10.02 -3.14 -2.92
C MET A 177 -11.11 -2.74 -1.93
N LEU A 178 -11.91 -1.70 -2.20
CA LEU A 178 -12.96 -1.26 -1.28
C LEU A 178 -13.95 -2.38 -0.90
N CYS A 179 -14.31 -3.24 -1.85
CA CYS A 179 -15.21 -4.37 -1.60
C CYS A 179 -14.63 -5.42 -0.63
N ALA A 180 -13.31 -5.58 -0.57
CA ALA A 180 -12.66 -6.48 0.39
C ALA A 180 -12.81 -5.99 1.84
N TRP A 181 -13.05 -4.70 2.04
CA TRP A 181 -13.19 -4.09 3.36
C TRP A 181 -14.63 -3.92 3.79
N THR A 182 -15.53 -3.68 2.85
CA THR A 182 -16.96 -3.58 3.14
C THR A 182 -17.63 -4.95 3.26
N CYS A 183 -17.13 -5.98 2.56
CA CYS A 183 -17.65 -7.34 2.57
C CYS A 183 -16.54 -8.41 2.74
N PRO A 184 -15.81 -8.42 3.87
CA PRO A 184 -14.69 -9.32 4.11
C PRO A 184 -15.08 -10.83 4.14
N GLU A 185 -16.35 -11.14 4.36
CA GLU A 185 -16.91 -12.48 4.28
C GLU A 185 -17.01 -13.01 2.84
N ALA A 186 -17.20 -12.11 1.87
CA ALA A 186 -17.38 -12.43 0.45
C ALA A 186 -16.11 -12.22 -0.37
N VAL A 187 -15.24 -11.31 0.07
CA VAL A 187 -14.09 -10.85 -0.70
C VAL A 187 -12.87 -10.78 0.21
N GLU A 188 -11.78 -11.42 -0.21
CA GLU A 188 -10.52 -11.40 0.50
C GLU A 188 -9.61 -10.28 -0.02
N ALA A 189 -8.98 -9.59 0.92
CA ALA A 189 -8.03 -8.54 0.66
C ALA A 189 -6.62 -9.07 0.38
N PRO A 190 -5.77 -8.27 -0.30
CA PRO A 190 -4.34 -8.59 -0.42
C PRO A 190 -3.67 -8.73 0.96
N LEU A 191 -2.77 -9.70 1.10
CA LEU A 191 -1.89 -9.89 2.25
C LEU A 191 -1.12 -8.63 2.63
N TRP A 192 -0.69 -7.83 1.65
CA TRP A 192 0.07 -6.60 1.89
C TRP A 192 -0.70 -5.61 2.77
N THR A 193 -1.95 -5.28 2.44
CA THR A 193 -2.74 -4.30 3.21
C THR A 193 -3.73 -4.96 4.19
N GLY A 194 -3.72 -6.29 4.23
CA GLY A 194 -4.47 -7.10 5.17
C GLY A 194 -3.76 -7.33 6.51
N PRO A 195 -4.32 -8.20 7.34
CA PRO A 195 -3.82 -8.46 8.71
C PRO A 195 -2.36 -8.89 8.76
N LEU A 196 -1.89 -9.71 7.82
CA LEU A 196 -0.52 -10.22 7.84
C LEU A 196 0.51 -9.12 7.57
N GLY A 197 0.28 -8.26 6.59
CA GLY A 197 1.15 -7.11 6.32
C GLY A 197 1.15 -6.10 7.47
N LEU A 198 -0.02 -5.84 8.07
CA LEU A 198 -0.11 -4.98 9.26
C LEU A 198 0.56 -5.59 10.49
N LEU A 199 0.45 -6.91 10.69
CA LEU A 199 1.15 -7.62 11.76
C LEU A 199 2.67 -7.58 11.56
N TYR A 200 3.13 -7.69 10.31
CA TYR A 200 4.55 -7.54 9.99
C TYR A 200 5.04 -6.13 10.34
N ALA A 201 4.30 -5.09 9.94
CA ALA A 201 4.61 -3.70 10.30
C ALA A 201 4.57 -3.47 11.82
N TYR A 202 3.57 -4.03 12.51
CA TYR A 202 3.46 -3.99 13.97
C TYR A 202 4.70 -4.56 14.65
N ARG A 203 5.19 -5.72 14.21
CA ARG A 203 6.39 -6.35 14.78
C ARG A 203 7.62 -5.46 14.64
N PHE A 204 7.74 -4.75 13.52
CA PHE A 204 8.81 -3.77 13.32
C PHE A 204 8.67 -2.57 14.26
N ILE A 205 7.46 -2.00 14.37
CA ILE A 205 7.16 -0.90 15.29
C ILE A 205 7.52 -1.29 16.72
N ASP A 206 7.13 -2.49 17.17
CA ASP A 206 7.42 -2.99 18.50
C ASP A 206 8.91 -3.24 18.74
N LYS A 207 9.57 -3.92 17.80
CA LYS A 207 11.00 -4.26 17.88
C LYS A 207 11.88 -3.01 18.03
N TYR A 208 11.56 -1.94 17.30
CA TYR A 208 12.36 -0.71 17.29
C TYR A 208 11.77 0.41 18.14
N GLY A 209 10.68 0.15 18.87
CA GLY A 209 10.06 1.12 19.78
C GLY A 209 9.52 2.36 19.06
N LEU A 210 8.97 2.21 17.85
CA LEU A 210 8.31 3.29 17.13
C LEU A 210 6.95 3.60 17.77
N ASP A 211 6.50 4.85 17.61
CA ASP A 211 5.28 5.36 18.25
C ASP A 211 4.03 5.08 17.39
N GLY A 212 4.23 4.84 16.09
CA GLY A 212 3.13 4.68 15.16
C GLY A 212 3.50 4.27 13.75
N ILE A 213 2.50 4.39 12.89
CA ILE A 213 2.55 4.04 11.47
C ILE A 213 1.95 5.18 10.63
N LEU A 214 2.62 5.50 9.53
CA LEU A 214 2.15 6.45 8.54
C LEU A 214 1.78 5.72 7.25
N PHE A 215 0.50 5.71 6.91
CA PHE A 215 0.05 5.22 5.61
C PHE A 215 0.10 6.33 4.57
N ILE A 216 0.69 6.03 3.42
CA ILE A 216 0.79 6.98 2.30
C ILE A 216 0.56 6.27 0.96
N CYS A 217 -0.15 6.93 0.04
CA CYS A 217 -0.36 6.37 -1.28
C CYS A 217 0.86 6.60 -2.20
N HIS A 218 1.13 5.68 -3.13
CA HIS A 218 2.27 5.79 -4.06
C HIS A 218 2.26 7.10 -4.86
N HIS A 219 1.08 7.58 -5.24
CA HIS A 219 0.90 8.85 -5.96
C HIS A 219 1.34 10.09 -5.16
N LYS A 220 1.50 9.96 -3.85
CA LYS A 220 1.92 11.05 -2.97
C LYS A 220 3.23 10.76 -2.25
N LEU A 221 3.93 9.69 -2.61
CA LEU A 221 5.17 9.30 -1.95
C LEU A 221 6.23 10.43 -2.00
N GLU A 222 6.27 11.16 -3.11
CA GLU A 222 7.14 12.35 -3.31
C GLU A 222 6.89 13.48 -2.28
N GLN A 223 5.72 13.51 -1.64
CA GLN A 223 5.44 14.49 -0.58
C GLN A 223 6.28 14.23 0.68
N LEU A 224 6.78 13.00 0.88
CA LEU A 224 7.69 12.72 1.99
C LEU A 224 9.03 13.43 1.85
N ASP A 225 9.48 13.76 0.64
CA ASP A 225 10.80 14.41 0.44
C ASP A 225 10.91 15.72 1.20
N LYS A 226 9.81 16.48 1.28
CA LYS A 226 9.73 17.73 2.04
C LYS A 226 9.26 17.47 3.47
N SER A 227 8.17 16.73 3.59
CA SER A 227 7.43 16.61 4.84
C SER A 227 8.16 15.77 5.89
N ALA A 228 8.99 14.81 5.47
CA ALA A 228 9.80 14.03 6.40
C ALA A 228 10.82 14.90 7.14
N VAL A 229 11.35 15.94 6.50
CA VAL A 229 12.29 16.89 7.13
C VAL A 229 11.58 17.66 8.25
N GLU A 230 10.38 18.16 7.97
CA GLU A 230 9.60 18.95 8.91
C GLU A 230 9.07 18.13 10.09
N ALA A 231 8.75 16.85 9.85
CA ALA A 231 8.22 15.95 10.86
C ALA A 231 9.32 15.19 11.63
N SER A 232 10.60 15.30 11.26
CA SER A 232 11.66 14.42 11.76
C SER A 232 12.14 14.72 13.19
N PRO A 233 12.42 13.68 14.02
CA PRO A 233 11.96 12.30 13.87
C PRO A 233 10.56 12.15 14.47
N ALA A 234 9.58 11.80 13.65
CA ALA A 234 8.22 11.50 14.10
C ALA A 234 8.11 10.11 14.75
N ARG A 235 9.16 9.28 14.62
CA ARG A 235 9.20 7.88 15.10
C ARG A 235 8.04 7.05 14.54
N LEU A 236 7.67 7.31 13.29
CA LEU A 236 6.62 6.59 12.56
C LEU A 236 7.22 5.68 11.50
N LEU A 237 6.68 4.47 11.40
CA LEU A 237 6.98 3.58 10.29
C LEU A 237 6.17 3.99 9.06
N ALA A 238 6.82 4.33 7.96
CA ALA A 238 6.12 4.57 6.70
C ALA A 238 5.59 3.24 6.11
N PHE A 239 4.36 3.29 5.59
CA PHE A 239 3.67 2.16 4.98
C PHE A 239 3.00 2.61 3.69
N HIS A 240 3.62 2.26 2.57
CA HIS A 240 3.12 2.59 1.24
C HIS A 240 1.94 1.71 0.86
N VAL A 241 0.95 2.30 0.21
CA VAL A 241 -0.16 1.60 -0.42
C VAL A 241 -0.41 2.12 -1.84
N PRO A 242 -0.92 1.30 -2.77
CA PRO A 242 -1.25 1.81 -4.11
C PRO A 242 -2.31 2.91 -4.09
N CYS A 243 -3.28 2.80 -3.17
CA CYS A 243 -4.32 3.80 -2.96
C CYS A 243 -4.82 3.73 -1.52
N VAL A 244 -5.30 4.86 -0.97
CA VAL A 244 -5.95 4.90 0.36
C VAL A 244 -7.16 3.97 0.46
N SER A 245 -7.83 3.68 -0.66
CA SER A 245 -8.94 2.71 -0.72
C SER A 245 -8.56 1.26 -0.38
N TRP A 246 -7.26 0.99 -0.32
CA TRP A 246 -6.73 -0.32 0.05
C TRP A 246 -6.56 -0.49 1.56
N LEU A 247 -6.81 0.56 2.34
CA LEU A 247 -6.74 0.51 3.79
C LEU A 247 -8.06 0.01 4.35
N SER A 248 -7.99 -0.97 5.25
CA SER A 248 -9.15 -1.44 5.99
C SER A 248 -9.42 -0.54 7.19
N PRO A 249 -10.55 0.19 7.24
CA PRO A 249 -10.83 1.08 8.37
C PRO A 249 -10.88 0.35 9.71
N ARG A 250 -11.44 -0.87 9.73
CA ARG A 250 -11.55 -1.70 10.95
C ARG A 250 -10.19 -2.21 11.45
N LEU A 251 -9.31 -2.62 10.54
CA LEU A 251 -7.97 -3.05 10.96
C LEU A 251 -7.16 -1.87 11.50
N LEU A 252 -7.31 -0.68 10.91
CA LEU A 252 -6.65 0.53 11.40
C LEU A 252 -7.23 1.02 12.73
N GLU A 253 -8.55 0.94 12.93
CA GLU A 253 -9.18 1.17 14.23
C GLU A 253 -8.63 0.21 15.29
N SER A 254 -8.41 -1.06 14.91
CA SER A 254 -7.80 -2.04 15.82
C SER A 254 -6.39 -1.64 16.24
N LEU A 255 -5.58 -1.12 15.31
CA LEU A 255 -4.27 -0.54 15.64
C LEU A 255 -4.38 0.66 16.58
N VAL A 256 -5.36 1.55 16.35
CA VAL A 256 -5.63 2.68 17.26
C VAL A 256 -6.00 2.17 18.66
N SER A 257 -6.87 1.15 18.76
CA SER A 257 -7.26 0.56 20.06
C SER A 257 -6.11 -0.16 20.78
N LEU A 258 -5.09 -0.62 20.04
CA LEU A 258 -3.84 -1.17 20.58
C LEU A 258 -2.89 -0.08 21.10
N GLY A 259 -3.29 1.18 20.98
CA GLY A 259 -2.48 2.32 21.32
C GLY A 259 -1.32 2.53 20.35
N ILE A 260 -1.56 2.35 19.05
CA ILE A 260 -0.61 2.74 18.00
C ILE A 260 -1.12 4.03 17.40
N TYR A 261 -0.24 5.02 17.27
CA TYR A 261 -0.58 6.21 16.51
C TYR A 261 -0.69 5.83 15.02
N VAL A 262 -1.90 5.96 14.46
CA VAL A 262 -2.17 5.66 13.06
C VAL A 262 -2.52 6.94 12.34
N GLN A 263 -1.66 7.33 11.39
CA GLN A 263 -1.94 8.44 10.49
C GLN A 263 -2.04 7.97 9.05
N VAL A 264 -3.03 8.46 8.33
CA VAL A 264 -3.15 8.32 6.88
C VAL A 264 -2.91 9.68 6.24
N TYR A 265 -1.87 9.78 5.40
CA TYR A 265 -1.65 10.95 4.59
C TYR A 265 -2.69 11.03 3.47
N ALA A 266 -3.55 12.05 3.51
CA ALA A 266 -4.49 12.33 2.44
C ALA A 266 -4.79 13.83 2.34
N ASP A 267 -4.32 14.45 1.26
CA ASP A 267 -4.72 15.81 0.87
C ASP A 267 -6.08 15.83 0.17
N LYS A 268 -6.67 17.03 0.03
CA LYS A 268 -7.97 17.21 -0.65
C LYS A 268 -7.96 16.69 -2.10
N ASN A 269 -6.77 16.59 -2.69
CA ASN A 269 -6.56 16.22 -4.08
C ASN A 269 -6.01 14.79 -4.23
N VAL A 270 -6.01 13.97 -3.17
CA VAL A 270 -5.21 12.72 -3.10
C VAL A 270 -5.57 11.70 -4.17
N CYS A 271 -6.75 11.84 -4.76
CA CYS A 271 -7.26 10.97 -5.79
C CYS A 271 -7.63 11.67 -7.10
N GLU A 272 -7.38 12.98 -7.26
CA GLU A 272 -7.84 13.70 -8.45
C GLU A 272 -7.15 13.26 -9.74
N GLU A 273 -5.89 12.85 -9.64
CA GLU A 273 -5.08 12.43 -10.77
C GLU A 273 -5.13 10.90 -11.00
N CYS A 274 -5.81 10.16 -10.12
CA CYS A 274 -5.90 8.71 -10.19
C CYS A 274 -7.33 8.25 -10.60
N GLY A 275 -7.42 7.17 -11.36
CA GLY A 275 -8.70 6.59 -11.80
C GLY A 275 -9.58 6.03 -10.67
N LEU A 276 -9.17 6.19 -9.41
CA LEU A 276 -9.80 5.62 -8.22
C LEU A 276 -10.51 6.68 -7.33
N LYS A 277 -10.67 7.92 -7.81
CA LYS A 277 -11.32 9.03 -7.06
C LYS A 277 -12.59 8.63 -6.28
N PRO A 278 -13.59 7.94 -6.86
CA PRO A 278 -14.79 7.56 -6.12
C PRO A 278 -14.52 6.62 -4.94
N ALA A 279 -13.61 5.66 -5.11
CA ALA A 279 -13.26 4.71 -4.05
C ALA A 279 -12.38 5.35 -2.96
N GLY A 280 -11.46 6.24 -3.35
CA GLY A 280 -10.57 6.93 -2.42
C GLY A 280 -11.33 7.82 -1.43
N PHE A 281 -12.27 8.64 -1.91
CA PHE A 281 -13.08 9.47 -1.01
C PHE A 281 -13.92 8.64 -0.05
N LYS A 282 -14.59 7.61 -0.56
CA LYS A 282 -15.38 6.71 0.28
C LYS A 282 -14.52 6.06 1.37
N ALA A 283 -13.30 5.64 1.04
CA ALA A 283 -12.39 5.07 2.03
C ALA A 283 -11.93 6.09 3.08
N ILE A 284 -11.62 7.34 2.69
CA ILE A 284 -11.27 8.42 3.62
C ILE A 284 -12.41 8.69 4.60
N ASP A 285 -13.65 8.75 4.12
CA ASP A 285 -14.81 8.96 4.98
C ASP A 285 -14.97 7.81 5.98
N MET A 286 -14.84 6.56 5.52
CA MET A 286 -14.89 5.39 6.40
C MET A 286 -13.75 5.41 7.44
N LEU A 287 -12.53 5.76 7.05
CA LEU A 287 -11.38 5.87 7.95
C LEU A 287 -11.64 6.87 9.08
N ARG A 288 -12.14 8.07 8.74
CA ARG A 288 -12.47 9.11 9.72
C ARG A 288 -13.58 8.67 10.68
N VAL A 289 -14.62 8.03 10.17
CA VAL A 289 -15.72 7.50 11.00
C VAL A 289 -15.23 6.44 11.99
N ASN A 290 -14.21 5.67 11.64
CA ASN A 290 -13.59 4.66 12.52
C ASN A 290 -12.44 5.22 13.38
N GLY A 291 -12.39 6.55 13.57
CA GLY A 291 -11.43 7.20 14.46
C GLY A 291 -9.98 7.18 13.99
N VAL A 292 -9.72 6.88 12.71
CA VAL A 292 -8.38 6.94 12.13
C VAL A 292 -8.03 8.39 11.81
N HIS A 293 -6.82 8.84 12.20
CA HIS A 293 -6.36 10.19 11.89
C HIS A 293 -6.01 10.31 10.40
N VAL A 294 -6.73 11.18 9.68
CA VAL A 294 -6.52 11.42 8.25
C VAL A 294 -6.22 12.90 8.04
N SER A 295 -4.98 13.21 7.67
CA SER A 295 -4.48 14.59 7.56
C SER A 295 -3.47 14.73 6.42
N GLU A 296 -3.41 15.93 5.84
CA GLU A 296 -2.37 16.31 4.88
C GLU A 296 -1.13 16.90 5.56
N ASN A 297 -1.21 17.18 6.85
CA ASN A 297 -0.13 17.77 7.62
C ASN A 297 0.65 16.69 8.38
N LEU A 298 1.85 16.38 7.90
CA LEU A 298 2.73 15.41 8.56
C LEU A 298 3.42 15.97 9.81
N ALA A 299 3.45 17.29 10.01
CA ALA A 299 3.96 17.87 11.25
C ALA A 299 3.07 17.53 12.46
N GLU A 300 1.76 17.30 12.24
CA GLU A 300 0.86 16.78 13.29
C GLU A 300 1.32 15.42 13.81
N ALA A 301 1.88 14.59 12.93
CA ALA A 301 2.43 13.28 13.24
C ALA A 301 3.61 13.39 14.21
N GLY A 302 4.53 14.31 13.93
CA GLY A 302 5.67 14.58 14.80
C GLY A 302 5.24 15.16 16.16
N ALA A 303 4.27 16.06 16.17
CA ALA A 303 3.74 16.63 17.41
C ALA A 303 3.06 15.56 18.29
N ALA A 304 2.25 14.67 17.71
CA ALA A 304 1.61 13.58 18.44
C ALA A 304 2.62 12.64 19.10
N ALA A 305 3.70 12.29 18.39
CA ALA A 305 4.78 11.46 18.93
C ALA A 305 5.50 12.13 20.12
N LEU A 306 5.74 13.44 20.04
CA LEU A 306 6.43 14.21 21.09
C LEU A 306 5.61 14.36 22.39
N THR A 307 4.29 14.29 22.33
CA THR A 307 3.41 14.45 23.51
C THR A 307 3.40 13.25 24.47
N GLY A 308 4.32 12.30 24.30
CA GLY A 308 4.55 11.23 25.26
C GLY A 308 3.48 10.15 25.18
N TYR A 309 3.23 9.66 23.97
CA TYR A 309 2.39 8.48 23.78
C TYR A 309 3.07 7.25 24.43
N ILE A 310 2.76 6.99 25.70
CA ILE A 310 3.21 5.79 26.40
C ILE A 310 2.33 4.64 25.95
N ARG A 311 2.76 3.93 24.89
CA ARG A 311 2.08 2.74 24.40
C ARG A 311 2.05 1.65 25.48
N PRO A 312 0.88 1.13 25.87
CA PRO A 312 0.83 -0.08 26.66
C PRO A 312 1.33 -1.25 25.80
N LYS A 313 2.41 -1.92 26.23
CA LYS A 313 2.87 -3.14 25.56
C LYS A 313 1.77 -4.20 25.63
N LYS A 314 1.30 -4.64 24.46
CA LYS A 314 0.36 -5.75 24.29
C LYS A 314 1.12 -7.00 23.86
N SER A 315 0.67 -8.17 24.29
CA SER A 315 1.28 -9.42 23.82
C SER A 315 0.98 -9.61 22.34
N LEU A 316 1.85 -10.33 21.62
CA LEU A 316 1.64 -10.64 20.21
C LEU A 316 0.33 -11.43 19.99
N GLU A 317 -0.06 -12.26 20.96
CA GLU A 317 -1.31 -13.03 20.94
C GLU A 317 -2.53 -12.11 21.01
N GLU A 318 -2.53 -11.11 21.90
CA GLU A 318 -3.60 -10.11 21.99
C GLU A 318 -3.75 -9.33 20.67
N VAL A 319 -2.62 -9.01 20.02
CA VAL A 319 -2.60 -8.29 18.74
C VAL A 319 -3.20 -9.13 17.62
N ILE A 320 -2.79 -10.41 17.53
CA ILE A 320 -3.32 -11.35 16.55
C ILE A 320 -4.82 -11.55 16.76
N GLU A 321 -5.26 -11.72 18.01
CA GLU A 321 -6.67 -11.89 18.34
C GLU A 321 -7.50 -10.67 17.92
N LEU A 322 -7.04 -9.46 18.24
CA LEU A 322 -7.72 -8.22 17.84
C LEU A 322 -7.78 -8.04 16.33
N MET A 323 -6.65 -8.22 15.62
CA MET A 323 -6.62 -8.12 14.16
C MET A 323 -7.52 -9.17 13.48
N THR A 324 -7.63 -10.37 14.07
CA THR A 324 -8.48 -11.44 13.54
C THR A 324 -9.95 -11.14 13.81
N LYS A 325 -10.33 -10.74 15.03
CA LYS A 325 -11.73 -10.39 15.37
C LYS A 325 -12.30 -9.30 14.47
N SER A 326 -11.50 -8.29 14.13
CA SER A 326 -11.92 -7.16 13.30
C SER A 326 -12.23 -7.54 11.84
N LEU A 327 -11.79 -8.72 11.38
CA LEU A 327 -12.17 -9.27 10.07
C LEU A 327 -13.52 -9.98 10.08
N TYR A 328 -13.93 -10.53 11.23
CA TYR A 328 -15.05 -11.49 11.32
C TYR A 328 -16.27 -10.98 12.12
N SER A 329 -16.19 -9.82 12.78
CA SER A 329 -17.24 -9.30 13.67
C SER A 329 -18.53 -8.78 12.98
N ALA A 330 -18.68 -8.95 11.66
CA ALA A 330 -19.83 -8.48 10.87
C ALA A 330 -21.18 -9.18 11.17
N THR A 331 -21.32 -9.96 12.23
CA THR A 331 -22.54 -10.75 12.53
C THR A 331 -23.34 -10.30 13.75
N SER A 332 -22.93 -9.28 14.51
CA SER A 332 -23.59 -8.99 15.81
C SER A 332 -24.32 -7.64 15.92
N SER A 333 -24.12 -6.67 15.02
CA SER A 333 -24.73 -5.34 15.16
C SER A 333 -26.03 -5.12 14.39
N GLU A 334 -26.38 -5.94 13.39
CA GLU A 334 -27.66 -5.81 12.66
C GLU A 334 -28.81 -6.63 13.26
N SER A 335 -28.57 -7.45 14.28
CA SER A 335 -29.64 -8.18 14.99
C SER A 335 -30.15 -7.46 16.24
N ALA A 336 -29.51 -6.36 16.68
CA ALA A 336 -29.87 -5.63 17.88
C ALA A 336 -30.88 -4.49 17.66
N THR A 337 -31.02 -3.97 16.43
CA THR A 337 -31.93 -2.84 16.12
C THR A 337 -33.35 -3.27 15.70
N ASN A 338 -33.62 -4.55 15.48
CA ASN A 338 -34.96 -5.07 15.13
C ASN A 338 -35.72 -5.72 16.31
N ARG A 339 -35.33 -5.45 17.57
CA ARG A 339 -36.07 -5.92 18.76
C ARG A 339 -36.64 -4.80 19.65
N ILE A 340 -36.72 -3.57 19.13
CA ILE A 340 -37.44 -2.48 19.80
C ILE A 340 -38.49 -1.91 18.84
N SER A 341 -39.40 -2.76 18.38
CA SER A 341 -40.73 -2.41 17.87
C SER A 341 -41.47 -3.71 17.55
N SER A 342 -42.16 -4.23 18.56
CA SER A 342 -43.18 -5.27 18.43
C SER A 342 -44.33 -4.90 19.34
#